data_AF-D3SX13-F1
#
_entry.id   AF-D3SX13-F1
#
_cell.length_a   1.000
_cell.length_b   1.000
_cell.length_c   1.000
_cell.angle_alpha   90.00
_cell.angle_beta   90.00
_cell.angle_gamma   90.00
#
_symmetry.space_group_name_H-M   'P 1'
#
loop_
_entity.id
_entity.type
_entity.pdbx_description
1 polymer ?
#
loop_
_entity_poly.entity_id
_entity_poly.type
_entity_poly.pdbx_seq_one_letter_code
_entity_poly.pdbx_strand_id
1 'polypeptide(L)'
;MGCVSGLIQGMVRVSIVPRKCEWGRVVRVETDDGQVHNIEAIGRDDEESLHKARVFRALYEGLGGFELEERRGAVPTGVACAGKAAIAAYLYTVQQMRPRDIAEDIGVSKRTVSQYISDVKAGRRL
;
A
#
# COMPACT_ATOMS: atom_id res chain seq x y z
N MET A 1 -11.78 -17.48 16.31
CA MET A 1 -10.90 -16.78 15.34
C MET A 1 -11.52 -15.42 15.07
N GLY A 2 -10.99 -14.35 15.65
CA GLY A 2 -11.60 -13.01 15.64
C GLY A 2 -10.98 -12.12 14.56
N CYS A 3 -11.82 -11.42 13.81
CA CYS A 3 -11.38 -10.34 12.93
C CYS A 3 -10.85 -9.20 13.79
N VAL A 4 -9.56 -8.89 13.70
CA VAL A 4 -8.98 -7.75 14.41
C VAL A 4 -9.35 -6.49 13.61
N SER A 5 -10.45 -5.85 14.00
CA SER A 5 -10.96 -4.63 13.36
C SER A 5 -10.58 -3.43 14.24
N GLY A 6 -9.67 -2.59 13.76
CA GLY A 6 -9.39 -1.29 14.38
C GLY A 6 -10.36 -0.24 13.84
N LEU A 7 -11.27 0.24 14.68
CA LEU A 7 -12.22 1.32 14.36
C LEU A 7 -11.64 2.66 14.82
N ILE A 8 -11.32 3.55 13.87
CA ILE A 8 -11.14 5.00 14.11
C ILE A 8 -11.87 5.74 12.98
N GLN A 9 -12.63 6.76 13.36
CA GLN A 9 -13.63 7.53 12.60
C GLN A 9 -13.05 8.23 11.34
N GLY A 10 -13.74 8.12 10.19
CA GLY A 10 -13.36 8.65 8.85
C GLY A 10 -12.95 7.53 7.88
N MET A 11 -13.89 6.73 7.40
CA MET A 11 -13.90 5.27 7.52
C MET A 11 -13.38 4.52 6.27
N VAL A 12 -12.07 4.58 5.99
CA VAL A 12 -11.43 3.50 5.22
C VAL A 12 -11.21 2.27 6.12
N ARG A 13 -12.06 1.26 5.95
CA ARG A 13 -12.00 -0.02 6.66
C ARG A 13 -10.97 -0.94 6.04
N VAL A 14 -9.82 -1.05 6.71
CA VAL A 14 -8.83 -2.08 6.41
C VAL A 14 -9.15 -3.32 7.23
N SER A 15 -9.54 -4.39 6.55
CA SER A 15 -9.81 -5.70 7.17
C SER A 15 -8.90 -6.74 6.53
N ILE A 16 -8.15 -7.49 7.35
CA ILE A 16 -7.47 -8.69 6.86
C ILE A 16 -8.55 -9.74 6.65
N VAL A 17 -8.73 -10.16 5.40
CA VAL A 17 -9.66 -11.24 5.09
C VAL A 17 -8.94 -12.56 5.40
N PRO A 18 -9.52 -13.45 6.22
CA PRO A 18 -8.98 -14.78 6.42
C PRO A 18 -9.28 -15.66 5.20
N ARG A 19 -8.82 -15.26 4.02
CA ARG A 19 -8.60 -16.19 2.91
C ARG A 19 -7.12 -16.53 2.91
N LYS A 20 -6.84 -17.74 3.39
CA LYS A 20 -5.56 -18.41 3.15
C LYS A 20 -5.55 -18.76 1.68
N CYS A 21 -5.04 -17.86 0.84
CA CYS A 21 -4.69 -18.22 -0.53
C CYS A 21 -3.35 -18.96 -0.46
N GLU A 22 -3.04 -19.83 -1.42
CA GLU A 22 -1.75 -20.56 -1.47
C GLU A 22 -0.51 -19.62 -1.45
N TRP A 23 -0.71 -18.32 -1.72
CA TRP A 23 0.34 -17.35 -2.03
C TRP A 23 0.42 -16.14 -1.08
N GLY A 24 -0.48 -16.00 -0.09
CA GLY A 24 -0.45 -14.84 0.84
C GLY A 24 -1.77 -14.51 1.54
N ARG A 25 -1.82 -13.31 2.14
CA ARG A 25 -3.03 -12.75 2.79
C ARG A 25 -3.66 -11.66 1.93
N VAL A 26 -4.98 -11.64 1.89
CA VAL A 26 -5.73 -10.58 1.22
C VAL A 26 -6.14 -9.54 2.25
N VAL A 27 -5.71 -8.30 2.02
CA VAL A 27 -6.15 -7.13 2.77
C VAL A 27 -7.27 -6.50 1.97
N ARG A 28 -8.46 -6.44 2.57
CA ARG A 28 -9.58 -5.68 2.04
C ARG A 28 -9.49 -4.26 2.55
N VAL A 29 -9.37 -3.31 1.63
CA VAL A 29 -9.42 -1.87 1.90
C VAL A 29 -10.75 -1.38 1.36
N GLU A 30 -11.69 -1.12 2.24
CA GLU A 30 -12.98 -0.51 1.91
C GLU A 30 -12.86 0.99 2.13
N THR A 31 -13.10 1.78 1.09
CA THR A 31 -12.95 3.24 1.11
C THR A 31 -14.26 3.93 1.48
N ASP A 32 -14.22 5.21 1.87
CA ASP A 32 -15.42 5.99 2.20
C ASP A 32 -16.42 6.11 1.03
N ASP A 33 -15.95 6.01 -0.21
CA ASP A 33 -16.77 5.96 -1.44
C ASP A 33 -17.44 4.58 -1.66
N GLY A 34 -17.30 3.66 -0.71
CA GLY A 34 -17.84 2.30 -0.80
C GLY A 34 -17.06 1.37 -1.73
N GLN A 35 -15.97 1.84 -2.35
CA GLN A 35 -15.13 0.98 -3.18
C GLN A 35 -14.32 0.03 -2.29
N VAL A 36 -14.36 -1.25 -2.66
CA VAL A 36 -13.64 -2.32 -1.98
C VAL A 36 -12.47 -2.75 -2.85
N HIS A 37 -11.27 -2.43 -2.40
CA HIS A 37 -10.02 -2.85 -3.03
C HIS A 37 -9.47 -4.07 -2.29
N ASN A 38 -9.40 -5.21 -2.98
CA ASN A 38 -8.72 -6.40 -2.45
C ASN A 38 -7.26 -6.33 -2.86
N ILE A 39 -6.40 -6.05 -1.90
CA ILE A 39 -4.96 -5.98 -2.14
C ILE A 39 -4.39 -7.26 -1.59
N GLU A 40 -3.71 -8.02 -2.45
CA GLU A 40 -2.90 -9.12 -2.00
C GLU A 40 -1.70 -8.54 -1.25
N ALA A 41 -1.81 -8.45 0.07
CA ALA A 41 -0.68 -8.11 0.92
C ALA A 41 0.13 -9.39 1.11
N ILE A 42 1.11 -9.57 0.23
CA ILE A 42 2.11 -10.62 0.38
C ILE A 42 3.09 -10.16 1.48
N GLY A 43 2.67 -10.30 2.73
CA GLY A 43 3.55 -10.19 3.90
C GLY A 43 3.98 -11.57 4.37
N ARG A 44 5.22 -11.71 4.85
CA ARG A 44 5.66 -12.97 5.48
C ARG A 44 4.90 -13.26 6.77
N ASP A 45 4.40 -12.20 7.41
CA ASP A 45 3.68 -12.24 8.68
C ASP A 45 2.58 -11.15 8.75
N ASP A 46 1.82 -11.16 9.84
CA ASP A 46 0.72 -10.24 10.15
C ASP A 46 1.16 -8.78 10.18
N GLU A 47 2.34 -8.50 10.72
CA GLU A 47 2.85 -7.15 10.92
C GLU A 47 3.24 -6.52 9.57
N GLU A 48 3.96 -7.25 8.72
CA GLU A 48 4.31 -6.78 7.37
C GLU A 48 3.05 -6.51 6.53
N SER A 49 2.07 -7.40 6.62
CA SER A 49 0.79 -7.26 5.91
C SER A 49 0.03 -6.01 6.36
N LEU A 50 -0.06 -5.79 7.68
CA LEU A 50 -0.67 -4.59 8.26
C LEU A 50 0.11 -3.32 7.90
N HIS A 51 1.44 -3.41 7.87
CA HIS A 51 2.29 -2.27 7.50
C HIS A 51 2.00 -1.84 6.07
N LYS A 52 2.01 -2.76 5.10
CA LYS A 52 1.69 -2.48 3.69
C LYS A 52 0.28 -1.94 3.53
N ALA A 53 -0.70 -2.51 4.23
CA ALA A 53 -2.07 -2.03 4.22
C ALA A 53 -2.20 -0.57 4.67
N ARG A 54 -1.50 -0.19 5.75
CA ARG A 54 -1.48 1.20 6.26
C ARG A 54 -0.82 2.17 5.28
N VAL A 55 0.28 1.75 4.67
CA VAL A 55 0.98 2.55 3.64
C VAL A 55 0.06 2.77 2.44
N PHE A 56 -0.58 1.70 1.95
CA PHE A 56 -1.50 1.79 0.81
C PHE A 56 -2.67 2.71 1.12
N ARG A 57 -3.30 2.53 2.28
CA ARG A 57 -4.42 3.38 2.71
C ARG A 57 -4.03 4.86 2.68
N ALA A 58 -2.91 5.21 3.32
CA ALA A 58 -2.46 6.60 3.37
C ALA A 58 -2.15 7.17 1.98
N LEU A 59 -1.58 6.35 1.09
CA LEU A 59 -1.34 6.71 -0.30
C LEU A 59 -2.66 6.95 -1.07
N TYR A 60 -3.61 6.03 -0.95
CA TYR A 60 -4.88 6.08 -1.65
C TYR A 60 -5.73 7.26 -1.21
N GLU A 61 -5.91 7.43 0.10
CA GLU A 61 -6.62 8.59 0.68
C GLU A 61 -5.91 9.90 0.32
N GLY A 62 -4.58 9.94 0.44
CA GLY A 62 -3.78 11.14 0.16
C GLY A 62 -3.87 11.62 -1.28
N LEU A 63 -4.14 10.73 -2.24
CA LEU A 63 -4.31 11.05 -3.65
C LEU A 63 -5.77 11.20 -4.09
N GLY A 64 -6.74 11.01 -3.19
CA GLY A 64 -8.17 11.01 -3.54
C GLY A 64 -8.58 9.78 -4.37
N GLY A 65 -7.82 8.69 -4.27
CA GLY A 65 -7.99 7.46 -5.03
C GLY A 65 -7.24 7.42 -6.36
N PHE A 66 -7.04 6.21 -6.86
CA PHE A 66 -6.44 5.94 -8.18
C PHE A 66 -6.77 4.53 -8.66
N GLU A 67 -6.70 4.30 -9.96
CA GLU A 67 -6.85 2.98 -10.54
C GLU A 67 -5.60 2.13 -10.29
N LEU A 68 -5.80 0.83 -10.05
CA LEU A 68 -4.70 -0.11 -9.84
C LEU A 68 -4.21 -0.65 -11.19
N GLU A 69 -2.89 -0.64 -11.36
CA GLU A 69 -2.22 -1.21 -12.53
C GLU A 69 -1.70 -2.62 -12.23
N GLU A 70 -2.17 -3.59 -13.02
CA GLU A 70 -1.74 -5.00 -12.91
C GLU A 70 -0.37 -5.24 -13.56
N ARG A 71 0.02 -4.40 -14.53
CA ARG A 71 1.30 -4.55 -15.21
C ARG A 71 2.44 -4.26 -14.23
N ARG A 72 3.32 -5.25 -14.06
CA ARG A 72 4.49 -5.13 -13.19
C ARG A 72 5.35 -3.91 -13.55
N GLY A 73 5.62 -3.07 -12.56
CA GLY A 73 6.41 -1.84 -12.72
C GLY A 73 5.67 -0.66 -13.38
N ALA A 74 4.42 -0.86 -13.83
CA ALA A 74 3.58 0.25 -14.23
C ALA A 74 3.05 0.99 -12.98
N VAL A 75 2.96 2.30 -13.09
CA VAL A 75 2.50 3.18 -12.01
C VAL A 75 1.39 4.07 -12.57
N PRO A 76 0.24 4.18 -11.88
CA PRO A 76 -0.84 5.06 -12.31
C PRO A 76 -0.37 6.51 -12.43
N THR A 77 -0.89 7.24 -13.42
CA THR A 77 -0.47 8.62 -13.69
C THR A 77 -0.62 9.52 -12.46
N GLY A 78 -1.72 9.40 -11.70
CA GLY A 78 -1.92 10.17 -10.47
C GLY A 78 -0.83 9.93 -9.42
N VAL A 79 -0.40 8.67 -9.26
CA VAL A 79 0.70 8.28 -8.36
C VAL A 79 2.03 8.83 -8.89
N ALA A 80 2.28 8.75 -10.19
CA ALA A 80 3.50 9.26 -10.80
C ALA A 80 3.62 10.80 -10.66
N CYS A 81 2.51 11.52 -10.82
CA CYS A 81 2.44 12.97 -10.65
C CYS A 81 2.66 13.43 -9.21
N ALA A 82 2.29 12.61 -8.22
CA ALA A 82 2.51 12.91 -6.81
C ALA A 82 4.00 12.87 -6.42
N GLY A 83 4.80 12.04 -7.11
CA GLY A 83 6.25 12.05 -7.03
C GLY A 83 6.87 10.76 -6.52
N LYS A 84 8.18 10.79 -6.27
CA LYS A 84 8.96 9.58 -5.97
C LYS A 84 8.53 8.86 -4.69
N ALA A 85 7.97 9.58 -3.71
CA ALA A 85 7.50 8.95 -2.47
C ALA A 85 6.23 8.16 -2.71
N ALA A 86 5.25 8.74 -3.41
CA ALA A 86 4.06 8.03 -3.88
C ALA A 86 4.39 6.83 -4.78
N ILE A 87 5.30 6.98 -5.75
CA ILE A 87 5.77 5.89 -6.61
C ILE A 87 6.35 4.75 -5.76
N ALA A 88 7.25 5.07 -4.81
CA ALA A 88 7.87 4.07 -3.94
C ALA A 88 6.84 3.33 -3.08
N ALA A 89 5.86 4.05 -2.51
CA ALA A 89 4.79 3.46 -1.73
C ALA A 89 3.89 2.55 -2.58
N TYR A 90 3.55 2.95 -3.81
CA TYR A 90 2.76 2.13 -4.72
C TYR A 90 3.48 0.84 -5.11
N LEU A 91 4.74 0.93 -5.55
CA LEU A 91 5.53 -0.25 -5.92
C LEU A 91 5.74 -1.21 -4.74
N TYR A 92 5.87 -0.67 -3.54
CA TYR A 92 6.00 -1.47 -2.32
C TYR A 92 4.70 -2.19 -1.92
N THR A 93 3.55 -1.54 -2.08
CA THR A 93 2.27 -2.04 -1.56
C THR A 93 1.41 -2.79 -2.57
N VAL A 94 1.41 -2.36 -3.83
CA VAL A 94 0.60 -2.98 -4.90
C VAL A 94 1.44 -3.99 -5.67
N GLN A 95 2.64 -3.61 -6.08
CA GLN A 95 3.55 -4.47 -6.85
C GLN A 95 4.42 -5.40 -5.97
N GLN A 96 4.28 -5.31 -4.65
CA GLN A 96 5.00 -6.13 -3.67
C GLN A 96 6.53 -6.12 -3.84
N MET A 97 7.09 -5.04 -4.40
CA MET A 97 8.50 -4.92 -4.69
C MET A 97 9.32 -4.69 -3.43
N ARG A 98 10.56 -5.20 -3.42
CA ARG A 98 11.45 -4.99 -2.27
C ARG A 98 12.02 -3.57 -2.31
N PRO A 99 12.28 -2.94 -1.15
CA PRO A 99 12.85 -1.59 -1.11
C PRO A 99 14.18 -1.42 -1.87
N ARG A 100 14.94 -2.51 -2.05
CA ARG A 100 16.16 -2.50 -2.86
C ARG A 100 15.83 -2.36 -4.35
N ASP A 101 14.92 -3.17 -4.86
CA ASP A 101 14.55 -3.18 -6.28
C ASP A 101 13.89 -1.84 -6.64
N ILE A 102 13.04 -1.31 -5.75
CA ILE A 102 12.44 0.02 -5.90
C ILE A 102 13.51 1.11 -5.98
N ALA A 103 14.54 1.02 -5.13
CA ALA A 103 15.64 1.98 -5.11
C ALA A 103 16.43 1.98 -6.43
N GLU A 104 16.68 0.80 -6.98
CA GLU A 104 17.32 0.62 -8.30
C GLU A 104 16.43 1.22 -9.41
N ASP A 105 15.12 0.97 -9.40
CA ASP A 105 14.17 1.45 -10.41
C ASP A 105 13.99 2.98 -10.42
N ILE A 106 13.87 3.61 -9.25
CA ILE A 106 13.59 5.07 -9.17
C ILE A 106 14.85 5.92 -8.96
N GLY A 107 16.03 5.29 -8.95
CA GLY A 107 17.34 5.92 -8.86
C GLY A 107 17.59 6.64 -7.53
N VAL A 108 17.31 5.98 -6.41
CA VAL A 108 17.57 6.52 -5.05
C VAL A 108 18.17 5.45 -4.14
N SER A 109 18.60 5.81 -2.92
CA SER A 109 19.11 4.82 -1.97
C SER A 109 17.98 3.99 -1.33
N LYS A 110 18.26 2.74 -0.94
CA LYS A 110 17.33 1.92 -0.13
C LYS A 110 16.86 2.64 1.13
N ARG A 111 17.76 3.40 1.79
CA ARG A 111 17.42 4.19 2.99
C ARG A 111 16.39 5.27 2.66
N THR A 112 16.53 5.93 1.50
CA THR A 112 15.57 6.92 0.99
C THR A 112 14.21 6.28 0.73
N VAL A 113 14.16 5.09 0.13
CA VAL A 113 12.89 4.36 -0.08
C VAL A 113 12.20 4.05 1.25
N SER A 114 12.94 3.54 2.24
CA SER A 114 12.39 3.28 3.59
C SER A 114 11.85 4.55 4.25
N GLN A 115 12.52 5.69 4.04
CA GLN A 115 12.05 6.99 4.52
C GLN A 115 10.75 7.40 3.80
N TYR A 116 10.69 7.27 2.47
CA TYR A 116 9.47 7.56 1.69
C TYR A 116 8.28 6.75 2.16
N ILE A 117 8.42 5.43 2.31
CA ILE A 117 7.34 4.55 2.79
C ILE A 117 6.87 5.00 4.18
N SER A 118 7.79 5.36 5.06
CA SER A 118 7.48 5.83 6.42
C SER A 118 6.78 7.19 6.43
N ASP A 119 7.16 8.10 5.52
CA ASP A 119 6.55 9.42 5.40
C ASP A 119 5.16 9.37 4.78
N VAL A 120 4.96 8.53 3.75
CA VAL A 120 3.64 8.27 3.15
C VAL A 120 2.71 7.66 4.20
N LYS A 121 3.17 6.63 4.92
CA LYS A 121 2.39 6.01 6.00
C LYS A 121 1.94 7.00 7.07
N ALA A 122 2.75 8.02 7.34
CA ALA A 122 2.46 9.05 8.33
C ALA A 122 1.67 10.25 7.75
N GLY A 123 1.34 10.24 6.45
CA GLY A 123 0.67 11.36 5.78
C GLY A 123 1.54 12.62 5.67
N ARG A 124 2.86 12.52 5.81
CA ARG A 124 3.78 13.69 5.79
C ARG A 124 4.23 14.07 4.40
N ARG A 125 4.21 13.14 3.45
CA ARG A 125 4.75 13.31 2.10
C ARG A 125 4.08 12.36 1.12
N LEU A 126 3.71 12.89 -0.05
CA LEU A 126 3.32 12.16 -1.26
C LEU A 126 4.33 12.48 -2.37
#